data_AF-A0A7Y9JTD5-F1
#
_entry.id   AF-A0A7Y9JTD5-F1
#
_cell.length_a   1.000
_cell.length_b   1.000
_cell.length_c   1.000
_cell.angle_alpha   90.00
_cell.angle_beta   90.00
_cell.angle_gamma   90.00
#
_symmetry.space_group_name_H-M   'P 1'
#
loop_
_entity.id
_entity.type
_entity.pdbx_description
1 polymer ?
#
loop_
_entity_poly.entity_id
_entity_poly.type
_entity_poly.pdbx_seq_one_letter_code
_entity_poly.pdbx_strand_id
1 'polypeptide(L)'
;MVLFRRLLGDVLRAQRVERGMTLREVSAQARVSLGYISEIERGQKEASSELLASLCGALDVPLSSVLRSVSDAVALEEALSAATPIVPRPAAASAAAGRSRDDVVASAA
;
A
#
# COMPACT_ATOMS: atom_id res chain seq x y z
N MET A 1 -1.80 5.30 -2.52
CA MET A 1 -2.48 4.54 -3.59
C MET A 1 -1.96 3.12 -3.58
N VAL A 2 -2.87 2.14 -3.58
CA VAL A 2 -2.52 0.73 -3.58
C VAL A 2 -2.05 0.30 -4.98
N LEU A 3 -0.93 -0.41 -5.05
CA LEU A 3 -0.38 -0.93 -6.31
C LEU A 3 -0.45 -2.45 -6.31
N PHE A 4 -1.25 -3.00 -7.22
CA PHE A 4 -1.49 -4.44 -7.32
C PHE A 4 -0.19 -5.25 -7.47
N ARG A 5 0.73 -4.84 -8.37
CA ARG A 5 2.01 -5.53 -8.57
C ARG A 5 2.86 -5.69 -7.31
N ARG A 6 2.79 -4.73 -6.37
CA ARG A 6 3.54 -4.79 -5.11
C ARG A 6 2.95 -5.87 -4.22
N LEU A 7 1.64 -5.80 -3.97
CA LEU A 7 0.96 -6.76 -3.11
C LEU A 7 0.98 -8.18 -3.70
N LEU A 8 0.85 -8.31 -5.02
CA LEU A 8 1.05 -9.58 -5.72
C LEU A 8 2.46 -10.12 -5.51
N GLY A 9 3.48 -9.28 -5.67
CA GLY A 9 4.88 -9.64 -5.43
C GLY A 9 5.13 -10.11 -4.00
N ASP A 10 4.58 -9.41 -3.02
CA ASP A 10 4.68 -9.74 -1.59
C ASP A 10 4.02 -11.10 -1.29
N VAL A 11 2.82 -11.35 -1.82
CA VAL A 11 2.12 -12.64 -1.66
C VAL A 11 2.88 -13.79 -2.33
N LEU A 12 3.37 -13.61 -3.55
CA LEU A 12 4.16 -14.63 -4.24
C LEU A 12 5.45 -14.96 -3.48
N ARG A 13 6.13 -13.94 -2.94
CA ARG A 13 7.30 -14.11 -2.09
C ARG A 13 6.98 -14.87 -0.81
N ALA A 14 5.86 -14.53 -0.16
CA ALA A 14 5.41 -15.22 1.06
C ALA A 14 5.17 -16.72 0.77
N GLN A 15 4.42 -17.03 -0.29
CA GLN A 15 4.19 -18.42 -0.72
C GLN A 15 5.48 -19.18 -1.01
N ARG A 16 6.44 -18.53 -1.68
CA ARG A 16 7.76 -19.12 -1.95
C ARG A 16 8.53 -19.44 -0.67
N VAL A 17 8.55 -18.50 0.28
CA VAL A 17 9.28 -18.65 1.56
C VAL A 17 8.61 -19.68 2.47
N GLU A 18 7.28 -19.69 2.55
CA GLU A 18 6.49 -20.69 3.30
C GLU A 18 6.80 -22.12 2.84
N ARG A 19 7.06 -22.29 1.55
CA ARG A 19 7.43 -23.58 0.94
C ARG A 19 8.93 -23.90 1.02
N GLY A 20 9.72 -23.03 1.64
CA GLY A 20 11.17 -23.20 1.76
C GLY A 20 11.91 -23.14 0.42
N MET A 21 11.29 -22.57 -0.62
CA MET A 21 11.86 -22.55 -1.97
C MET A 21 12.75 -21.32 -2.18
N THR A 22 13.89 -21.53 -2.83
CA THR A 22 14.77 -20.47 -3.31
C THR A 22 14.28 -19.90 -4.64
N LEU A 23 14.69 -18.67 -4.97
CA LEU A 23 14.41 -18.09 -6.29
C LEU A 23 14.99 -18.93 -7.43
N ARG A 24 16.10 -19.65 -7.20
CA ARG A 24 16.73 -20.52 -8.21
C ARG A 24 15.86 -21.74 -8.51
N GLU A 25 15.28 -22.35 -7.50
CA GLU A 25 14.36 -23.50 -7.68
C GLU A 25 13.09 -23.07 -8.41
N VAL A 26 12.47 -21.96 -8.01
CA VAL A 26 11.28 -21.44 -8.69
C VAL A 26 11.62 -21.05 -10.14
N SER A 27 12.77 -20.42 -10.37
CA SER A 27 13.25 -20.08 -11.72
C SER A 27 13.37 -21.31 -12.62
N ALA A 28 13.95 -22.41 -12.11
CA ALA A 28 14.09 -23.65 -12.86
C ALA A 28 12.73 -24.27 -13.22
N GLN A 29 11.77 -24.26 -12.29
CA GLN A 29 10.44 -24.84 -12.51
C GLN A 29 9.55 -23.96 -13.38
N ALA A 30 9.53 -22.65 -13.16
CA ALA A 30 8.72 -21.69 -13.90
C ALA A 30 9.27 -21.38 -15.30
N ARG A 31 10.52 -21.80 -15.61
CA ARG A 31 11.25 -21.48 -16.85
C ARG A 31 11.37 -19.97 -17.10
N VAL A 32 11.57 -19.22 -16.02
CA VAL A 32 11.68 -17.76 -16.02
C VAL A 32 12.98 -17.37 -15.32
N SER A 33 13.62 -16.30 -15.77
CA SER A 33 14.90 -15.89 -15.18
C SER A 33 14.74 -15.50 -13.69
N LEU A 34 15.71 -15.90 -12.87
CA LEU A 34 15.76 -15.55 -11.44
C LEU A 34 15.64 -14.03 -11.22
N GLY A 35 16.33 -13.24 -12.05
CA GLY A 35 16.29 -11.78 -11.97
C GLY A 35 14.87 -11.24 -12.17
N TYR A 36 14.14 -11.76 -13.15
CA TYR A 36 12.78 -11.31 -13.43
C TYR A 36 11.80 -11.70 -12.31
N ILE A 37 11.89 -12.92 -11.76
CA ILE A 37 11.10 -13.31 -10.57
C ILE A 37 11.39 -12.38 -9.40
N SER A 38 12.67 -12.04 -9.20
CA SER A 38 13.09 -11.14 -8.14
C SER A 38 12.54 -9.72 -8.30
N GLU A 39 12.44 -9.21 -9.54
CA GLU A 39 11.80 -7.93 -9.83
C GLU A 39 10.28 -7.97 -9.58
N ILE A 40 9.63 -9.08 -9.90
CA ILE A 40 8.20 -9.31 -9.63
C ILE A 40 7.92 -9.34 -8.12
N GLU A 41 8.70 -10.11 -7.35
CA GLU A 41 8.56 -10.18 -5.88
C GLU A 41 8.81 -8.84 -5.17
N ARG A 42 9.53 -7.92 -5.81
CA ARG A 42 9.73 -6.54 -5.31
C ARG A 42 8.68 -5.55 -5.82
N GLY A 43 7.71 -5.99 -6.63
CA GLY A 43 6.73 -5.11 -7.26
C GLY A 43 7.32 -4.11 -8.25
N GLN A 44 8.48 -4.41 -8.85
CA GLN A 44 9.15 -3.56 -9.84
C GLN A 44 8.62 -3.81 -11.26
N LYS A 45 8.02 -4.98 -11.50
CA LYS A 45 7.46 -5.40 -12.78
C LYS A 45 6.02 -5.88 -12.60
N GLU A 46 5.23 -5.71 -13.65
CA GLU A 46 3.92 -6.34 -13.77
C GLU A 46 4.10 -7.80 -14.21
N ALA A 47 3.32 -8.71 -13.64
CA ALA A 47 3.30 -10.10 -14.07
C ALA A 47 2.26 -10.27 -15.18
N SER A 48 2.65 -10.87 -16.30
CA SER A 48 1.66 -11.34 -17.28
C SER A 48 0.86 -12.51 -16.71
N SER A 49 -0.31 -12.78 -17.29
CA SER A 49 -1.15 -13.92 -16.90
C SER A 49 -0.42 -15.25 -17.07
N GLU A 50 0.37 -15.40 -18.13
CA GLU A 50 1.19 -16.60 -18.40
C GLU A 50 2.33 -16.76 -17.39
N LEU A 51 2.99 -15.66 -17.03
CA LEU A 51 4.02 -15.67 -15.98
C LEU A 51 3.41 -16.05 -14.63
N LEU A 52 2.28 -15.45 -14.28
CA LEU A 52 1.60 -15.73 -13.03
C LEU A 52 1.15 -17.20 -12.96
N ALA A 53 0.63 -17.75 -14.05
CA ALA A 53 0.29 -19.17 -14.14
C ALA A 53 1.53 -20.07 -13.96
N SER A 54 2.65 -19.70 -14.58
CA SER A 54 3.93 -20.44 -14.47
C SER A 54 4.48 -20.41 -13.04
N LEU A 55 4.41 -19.27 -12.36
CA LEU A 55 4.81 -19.13 -10.96
C LEU A 55 3.89 -19.91 -10.01
N CYS A 56 2.57 -19.85 -10.23
CA CYS A 56 1.61 -20.64 -9.45
C CYS A 56 1.86 -22.15 -9.59
N GLY A 57 2.17 -22.61 -10.81
CA GLY A 57 2.56 -24.00 -11.06
C GLY A 57 3.86 -24.39 -10.37
N ALA A 58 4.90 -23.55 -10.44
CA ALA A 58 6.18 -23.78 -9.76
C ALA A 58 6.07 -23.75 -8.23
N LEU A 59 5.16 -22.94 -7.70
CA LEU A 59 4.90 -22.87 -6.27
C LEU A 59 3.87 -23.91 -5.82
N ASP A 60 3.31 -24.73 -6.71
CA ASP A 60 2.25 -25.70 -6.42
C ASP A 60 1.08 -25.08 -5.62
N VAL A 61 0.65 -23.89 -6.05
CA VAL A 61 -0.43 -23.12 -5.43
C VAL A 61 -1.49 -22.76 -6.46
N PRO A 62 -2.79 -22.95 -6.17
CA PRO A 62 -3.85 -22.53 -7.09
C PRO A 62 -3.87 -21.00 -7.24
N LEU A 63 -4.03 -20.50 -8.47
CA LEU A 63 -4.15 -19.08 -8.76
C LEU A 63 -5.25 -18.41 -7.91
N SER A 64 -6.38 -19.08 -7.71
CA SER A 64 -7.48 -18.56 -6.89
C SER A 64 -7.07 -18.31 -5.43
N SER A 65 -6.14 -19.09 -4.88
CA SER A 65 -5.62 -18.89 -3.54
C SER A 65 -4.74 -17.66 -3.47
N VAL A 66 -3.84 -17.50 -4.43
CA VAL A 66 -2.98 -16.30 -4.55
C VAL A 66 -3.84 -15.05 -4.67
N LEU A 67 -4.85 -15.05 -5.54
CA LEU A 67 -5.74 -13.90 -5.74
C LEU A 67 -6.56 -13.56 -4.49
N ARG A 68 -7.00 -14.56 -3.71
CA ARG A 68 -7.66 -14.30 -2.41
C ARG A 68 -6.71 -13.60 -1.44
N SER A 69 -5.50 -14.13 -1.26
CA SER A 69 -4.49 -13.50 -0.39
C SER A 69 -4.13 -12.07 -0.83
N VAL A 70 -4.05 -11.82 -2.14
CA VAL A 70 -3.83 -10.46 -2.66
C VAL A 70 -5.03 -9.57 -2.39
N SER A 71 -6.26 -10.07 -2.56
CA SER A 71 -7.49 -9.33 -2.24
C SER A 71 -7.53 -8.93 -0.76
N ASP A 72 -7.17 -9.84 0.15
CA ASP A 72 -7.12 -9.55 1.58
C ASP A 72 -6.06 -8.49 1.90
N ALA A 73 -4.88 -8.59 1.27
CA ALA A 73 -3.81 -7.60 1.42
C ALA A 73 -4.20 -6.22 0.86
N VAL A 74 -4.91 -6.17 -0.26
CA VAL A 74 -5.45 -4.93 -0.84
C VAL A 74 -6.42 -4.28 0.13
N ALA A 75 -7.41 -5.04 0.63
CA ALA A 75 -8.41 -4.52 1.57
C ALA A 75 -7.76 -3.94 2.83
N LEU A 76 -6.72 -4.60 3.35
CA LEU A 76 -5.96 -4.10 4.49
C LEU A 76 -5.24 -2.78 4.17
N GLU A 77 -4.52 -2.70 3.06
CA GLU A 77 -3.78 -1.48 2.67
C GLU A 77 -4.73 -0.31 2.37
N GLU A 78 -5.90 -0.59 1.77
CA GLU A 78 -6.96 0.40 1.54
C GLU A 78 -7.54 0.93 2.85
N ALA A 79 -7.84 0.05 3.81
CA ALA A 79 -8.32 0.44 5.13
C ALA A 79 -7.30 1.31 5.89
N LEU A 80 -6.01 0.94 5.85
CA LEU A 80 -4.92 1.71 6.45
C LEU A 80 -4.76 3.08 5.79
N SER A 81 -4.90 3.16 4.47
CA SER A 81 -4.83 4.42 3.73
C SER A 81 -6.01 5.34 4.03
N ALA A 82 -7.21 4.77 4.22
CA ALA A 82 -8.42 5.51 4.56
C ALA A 82 -8.38 6.08 5.99
N ALA A 83 -7.64 5.46 6.91
CA ALA A 83 -7.53 5.85 8.31
C ALA A 83 -6.64 7.08 8.57
N THR A 84 -6.41 7.95 7.57
CA THR A 84 -5.69 9.21 7.81
C THR A 84 -6.54 10.10 8.71
N PRO A 85 -6.12 10.42 9.94
CA PRO A 85 -6.91 11.29 10.80
C PRO A 85 -6.97 12.67 10.17
N ILE A 86 -8.17 13.15 9.89
CA ILE A 86 -8.41 14.57 9.69
C ILE A 86 -8.05 15.22 11.02
N VAL A 87 -6.86 15.80 11.13
CA VAL A 87 -6.57 16.73 12.21
C VAL A 87 -7.51 17.92 11.97
N PRO A 88 -8.53 18.16 12.83
CA PRO A 88 -9.31 19.37 12.69
C PRO A 88 -8.32 20.52 12.90
N ARG A 89 -7.98 21.23 11.82
CA ARG A 89 -7.26 22.49 11.93
C ARG A 89 -8.11 23.37 12.85
N PRO A 90 -7.63 23.75 14.05
CA PRO A 90 -8.47 24.49 14.98
C PRO A 90 -8.95 25.76 14.30
N ALA A 91 -10.27 25.85 14.13
CA ALA A 91 -10.95 27.02 13.65
C ALA A 91 -11.11 28.01 14.82
N ALA A 92 -10.03 28.72 15.16
CA ALA A 92 -10.00 29.96 15.95
C ALA A 92 -8.53 30.38 16.10
N ALA A 93 -8.07 31.55 15.66
CA ALA A 93 -8.66 32.84 15.97
C ALA A 93 -8.89 33.71 14.72
N SER A 94 -10.15 33.85 14.33
CA SER A 94 -10.64 35.08 13.73
C SER A 94 -11.95 35.45 14.42
N ALA A 95 -11.94 36.62 15.06
CA ALA A 95 -13.02 37.35 15.71
C ALA A 95 -13.60 36.71 17.01
N ALA A 96 -13.79 37.42 18.14
CA ALA A 96 -13.96 38.84 18.35
C ALA A 96 -13.78 39.27 19.83
N ALA A 97 -13.73 40.60 20.00
CA ALA A 97 -14.27 41.36 21.13
C ALA A 97 -13.40 41.58 22.39
N GLY A 98 -12.64 42.69 22.34
CA GLY A 98 -13.01 43.87 23.12
C GLY A 98 -12.74 43.84 24.62
N ARG A 99 -11.66 44.53 25.04
CA ARG A 99 -11.66 45.49 26.15
C ARG A 99 -10.26 46.12 26.26
N SER A 100 -10.16 47.42 26.02
CA SER A 100 -9.72 48.41 27.01
C SER A 100 -9.23 49.69 26.34
N ARG A 101 -9.91 50.78 26.70
CA ARG A 101 -9.41 52.13 27.03
C ARG A 101 -8.35 52.74 26.11
N ASP A 102 -8.75 53.76 25.35
CA ASP A 102 -8.33 55.16 25.61
C ASP A 102 -8.84 56.04 24.46
N ASP A 103 -9.92 56.79 24.71
CA ASP A 103 -10.22 58.03 23.97
C ASP A 103 -10.69 59.08 24.99
N VAL A 104 -9.68 59.77 25.52
CA VAL A 104 -9.71 61.13 26.04
C VAL A 104 -10.18 62.02 24.87
N VAL A 105 -11.23 62.85 24.95
CA VAL A 105 -11.26 64.22 25.49
C VAL A 105 -12.72 64.69 25.58
N ALA A 106 -12.97 65.48 26.63
CA ALA A 106 -14.21 66.13 27.03
C ALA A 106 -14.97 66.94 25.96
N SER A 107 -16.30 66.92 26.12
CA SER A 107 -17.27 67.81 25.51
C SER A 107 -17.19 69.23 26.10
N ALA A 108 -17.49 70.18 25.22
CA ALA A 108 -17.83 71.58 25.40
C ALA A 108 -18.53 71.97 26.72
N ALA A 109 -18.16 73.15 27.20
CA ALA A 109 -19.05 74.18 27.74
C ALA A 109 -18.57 75.55 27.23
#